data_AF-A0A1F9NCX4-F1
#
_entry.id   AF-A0A1F9NCX4-F1
#
_cell.length_a   1.000
_cell.length_b   1.000
_cell.length_c   1.000
_cell.angle_alpha   90.00
_cell.angle_beta   90.00
_cell.angle_gamma   90.00
#
_symmetry.space_group_name_H-M   'P 1'
#
loop_
_entity.id
_entity.type
_entity.pdbx_description
1 polymer ?
#
loop_
_entity_poly.entity_id
_entity_poly.type
_entity_poly.pdbx_seq_one_letter_code
_entity_poly.pdbx_strand_id
1 'polypeptide(L)'
;MPIGEAPAPAVPAVERFLSVVEEETITQEKASAADRVKIGRVKEDEKSIDDLLADLFEATQALYDQEDLQAAARLILDLAHDTIPSDAGAVFISDINRMDLFFAAATGPKAEDVLKFRVPMGQGIVGFASQEGVSLAVSDVHKDPRFYANISTALGYETRSILCAPAQVEGRVFGAIELINKKSGSSFTSHEVNLLNYLAHEFADYLINTGQTGE
;
A
#
# COMPACT_ATOMS: atom_id res chain seq x y z
N MET A 1 -43.42 19.67 -58.87
CA MET A 1 -44.31 18.69 -59.55
C MET A 1 -43.44 17.60 -60.17
N PRO A 2 -43.84 16.32 -60.18
CA PRO A 2 -44.82 15.61 -59.32
C PRO A 2 -44.10 14.72 -58.28
N ILE A 3 -44.39 14.75 -56.97
CA ILE A 3 -45.45 14.06 -56.19
C ILE A 3 -45.80 12.62 -56.61
N GLY A 4 -45.28 11.65 -55.83
CA GLY A 4 -45.79 10.28 -55.72
C GLY A 4 -46.06 10.00 -54.24
N GLU A 5 -47.34 9.93 -53.90
CA GLU A 5 -47.92 9.80 -52.57
C GLU A 5 -47.97 8.33 -52.14
N ALA A 6 -47.80 8.08 -50.83
CA ALA A 6 -47.80 6.77 -50.21
C ALA A 6 -49.21 6.14 -50.16
N PRO A 7 -49.28 4.82 -49.91
CA PRO A 7 -50.29 4.34 -48.99
C PRO A 7 -49.70 3.43 -47.90
N ALA A 8 -50.18 3.60 -46.68
CA ALA A 8 -50.19 2.62 -45.60
C ALA A 8 -51.66 2.46 -45.15
N PRO A 9 -52.06 1.54 -44.24
CA PRO A 9 -51.44 0.30 -43.75
C PRO A 9 -52.45 -0.90 -43.76
N ALA A 10 -52.02 -2.13 -43.41
CA ALA A 10 -52.90 -3.14 -42.79
C ALA A 10 -52.09 -4.27 -42.11
N VAL A 11 -52.36 -4.49 -40.82
CA VAL A 11 -51.99 -5.62 -39.94
C VAL A 11 -53.34 -6.30 -39.61
N PRO A 12 -53.54 -7.65 -39.52
CA PRO A 12 -53.21 -8.41 -38.29
C PRO A 12 -53.11 -9.98 -38.38
N ALA A 13 -53.00 -10.59 -37.18
CA ALA A 13 -53.22 -11.99 -36.75
C ALA A 13 -51.95 -12.88 -36.72
N VAL A 14 -51.35 -13.25 -35.58
CA VAL A 14 -51.83 -13.84 -34.30
C VAL A 14 -52.53 -15.20 -34.47
N GLU A 15 -51.77 -16.23 -34.05
CA GLU A 15 -52.16 -17.57 -33.58
C GLU A 15 -52.98 -18.51 -34.48
N ARG A 16 -52.48 -19.75 -34.60
CA ARG A 16 -53.14 -20.98 -34.11
C ARG A 16 -52.65 -22.21 -34.87
N PHE A 17 -51.89 -23.09 -34.21
CA PHE A 17 -51.97 -24.54 -34.45
C PHE A 17 -51.60 -25.33 -33.16
N LEU A 18 -52.66 -25.52 -32.38
CA LEU A 18 -52.99 -26.61 -31.44
C LEU A 18 -52.19 -27.92 -31.69
N SER A 19 -51.42 -28.42 -30.71
CA SER A 19 -51.80 -29.31 -29.58
C SER A 19 -51.76 -30.81 -29.91
N VAL A 20 -50.86 -31.57 -29.27
CA VAL A 20 -51.02 -33.02 -29.01
C VAL A 20 -50.33 -33.38 -27.67
N VAL A 21 -51.17 -33.54 -26.62
CA VAL A 21 -51.18 -34.59 -25.55
C VAL A 21 -50.00 -34.64 -24.54
N GLU A 22 -50.14 -34.18 -23.28
CA GLU A 22 -50.67 -34.87 -22.06
C GLU A 22 -49.88 -36.14 -21.67
N GLU A 23 -49.05 -36.08 -20.62
CA GLU A 23 -49.27 -36.60 -19.26
C GLU A 23 -48.51 -37.92 -19.03
N GLU A 24 -47.50 -37.90 -18.16
CA GLU A 24 -47.31 -38.97 -17.17
C GLU A 24 -46.43 -38.48 -16.02
N THR A 25 -46.84 -38.88 -14.81
CA THR A 25 -46.58 -38.25 -13.52
C THR A 25 -45.88 -39.26 -12.61
N ILE A 26 -44.77 -38.86 -11.96
CA ILE A 26 -44.21 -39.30 -10.65
C ILE A 26 -43.75 -40.77 -10.50
N THR A 27 -42.51 -40.99 -10.02
CA THR A 27 -42.18 -41.68 -8.73
C THR A 27 -40.65 -41.71 -8.46
N GLN A 28 -40.27 -41.38 -7.23
CA GLN A 28 -38.92 -41.45 -6.64
C GLN A 28 -38.44 -42.92 -6.45
N GLU A 29 -37.14 -43.19 -6.56
CA GLU A 29 -36.30 -43.63 -5.41
C GLU A 29 -34.85 -44.00 -5.81
N LYS A 30 -33.90 -43.36 -5.11
CA LYS A 30 -32.63 -43.88 -4.56
C LYS A 30 -31.71 -44.76 -5.44
N ALA A 31 -30.54 -44.21 -5.79
CA ALA A 31 -29.24 -44.62 -5.23
C ALA A 31 -28.06 -44.05 -6.04
N SER A 32 -27.23 -43.20 -5.45
CA SER A 32 -25.79 -43.44 -5.35
C SER A 32 -25.14 -42.34 -4.51
N ALA A 33 -24.74 -42.74 -3.31
CA ALA A 33 -23.92 -41.97 -2.39
C ALA A 33 -22.45 -42.32 -2.66
N ALA A 34 -21.75 -41.49 -3.43
CA ALA A 34 -20.29 -41.46 -3.47
C ALA A 34 -19.86 -40.22 -4.24
N ASP A 35 -19.86 -39.06 -3.58
CA ASP A 35 -18.91 -37.97 -3.81
C ASP A 35 -19.21 -36.84 -2.83
N ARG A 36 -19.02 -37.14 -1.53
CA ARG A 36 -18.87 -36.08 -0.53
C ARG A 36 -17.43 -35.64 -0.58
N VAL A 37 -17.08 -34.81 -1.56
CA VAL A 37 -15.88 -33.99 -1.48
C VAL A 37 -16.11 -33.08 -0.27
N LYS A 38 -15.49 -33.42 0.86
CA LYS A 38 -15.29 -32.48 1.96
C LYS A 38 -14.35 -31.41 1.42
N ILE A 39 -14.90 -30.37 0.81
CA ILE A 39 -14.20 -29.10 0.63
C ILE A 39 -14.12 -28.51 2.03
N GLY A 40 -13.18 -29.02 2.81
CA GLY A 40 -12.68 -28.32 3.97
C GLY A 40 -12.11 -27.03 3.44
N ARG A 41 -12.87 -25.94 3.61
CA ARG A 41 -12.34 -24.59 3.51
C ARG A 41 -11.18 -24.58 4.51
N VAL A 42 -9.95 -24.64 4.01
CA VAL A 42 -8.79 -24.23 4.78
C VAL A 42 -9.14 -22.80 5.17
N LYS A 43 -9.52 -22.60 6.44
CA LYS A 43 -9.48 -21.27 7.01
C LYS A 43 -7.99 -20.98 7.03
N GLU A 44 -7.50 -20.28 6.01
CA GLU A 44 -6.36 -19.42 6.23
C GLU A 44 -6.74 -18.59 7.45
N ASP A 45 -5.94 -18.66 8.51
CA ASP A 45 -6.12 -17.85 9.71
C ASP A 45 -5.94 -16.38 9.29
N GLU A 46 -6.99 -15.82 8.70
CA GLU A 46 -7.09 -14.41 8.37
C GLU A 46 -7.16 -13.70 9.72
N LYS A 47 -6.02 -13.18 10.18
CA LYS A 47 -5.92 -12.45 11.45
C LYS A 47 -7.04 -11.43 11.48
N SER A 48 -7.79 -11.41 12.59
CA SER A 48 -8.84 -10.41 12.73
C SER A 48 -8.21 -9.02 12.74
N ILE A 49 -9.00 -8.00 12.39
CA ILE A 49 -8.54 -6.61 12.50
C ILE A 49 -8.06 -6.32 13.92
N ASP A 50 -8.72 -6.90 14.93
CA ASP A 50 -8.35 -6.74 16.34
C ASP A 50 -6.98 -7.35 16.65
N ASP A 51 -6.66 -8.53 16.09
CA ASP A 51 -5.35 -9.17 16.25
C ASP A 51 -4.24 -8.35 15.57
N LEU A 52 -4.52 -7.83 14.36
CA LEU A 52 -3.57 -6.97 13.65
C LEU A 52 -3.31 -5.65 14.40
N LEU A 53 -4.34 -5.06 15.00
CA LEU A 53 -4.21 -3.87 15.82
C LEU A 53 -3.43 -4.15 17.11
N ALA A 54 -3.68 -5.30 17.75
CA ALA A 54 -2.93 -5.72 18.94
C ALA A 54 -1.45 -5.93 18.62
N ASP A 55 -1.15 -6.66 17.54
CA ASP A 55 0.23 -6.91 17.10
C ASP A 55 0.94 -5.59 16.78
N LEU A 56 0.27 -4.67 16.08
CA LEU A 56 0.82 -3.38 15.69
C LEU A 56 1.07 -2.48 16.92
N PHE A 57 0.16 -2.49 17.89
CA PHE A 57 0.32 -1.77 19.15
C PHE A 57 1.47 -2.33 19.99
N GLU A 58 1.55 -3.66 20.14
CA GLU A 58 2.64 -4.30 20.87
C GLU A 58 4.00 -4.01 20.21
N ALA A 59 4.04 -4.09 18.88
CA ALA A 59 5.26 -3.82 18.13
C ALA A 59 5.72 -2.36 18.20
N THR A 60 4.79 -1.40 18.31
CA THR A 60 5.14 0.03 18.47
C THR A 60 5.55 0.35 19.91
N GLN A 61 5.04 -0.34 20.92
CA GLN A 61 5.54 -0.22 22.30
C GLN A 61 7.02 -0.63 22.40
N ALA A 62 7.44 -1.63 21.62
CA ALA A 62 8.84 -2.06 21.57
C ALA A 62 9.80 -0.99 21.05
N LEU A 63 9.32 0.12 20.44
CA LEU A 63 10.15 1.29 20.12
C LEU A 63 10.77 1.89 21.39
N TYR A 64 10.00 1.98 22.47
CA TYR A 64 10.44 2.61 23.71
C TYR A 64 11.43 1.76 24.51
N ASP A 65 11.57 0.49 24.17
CA ASP A 65 12.57 -0.42 24.73
C ASP A 65 13.92 -0.33 24.00
N GLN A 66 14.01 0.43 22.89
CA GLN A 66 15.23 0.53 22.11
C GLN A 66 16.26 1.46 22.75
N GLU A 67 17.51 0.99 22.82
CA GLU A 67 18.62 1.71 23.45
C GLU A 67 19.08 2.94 22.63
N ASP A 68 18.92 2.89 21.31
CA ASP A 68 19.36 3.95 20.41
C ASP A 68 18.43 4.15 19.19
N LEU A 69 18.64 5.28 18.51
CA LEU A 69 17.90 5.73 17.34
C LEU A 69 17.95 4.74 16.17
N GLN A 70 19.10 4.09 15.97
CA GLN A 70 19.28 3.17 14.84
C GLN A 70 18.45 1.92 15.05
N ALA A 71 18.42 1.40 16.27
CA ALA A 71 17.60 0.25 16.65
C ALA A 71 16.09 0.57 16.52
N ALA A 72 15.64 1.74 16.98
CA ALA A 72 14.26 2.18 16.81
C ALA A 72 13.87 2.39 15.34
N ALA A 73 14.73 3.05 14.56
CA ALA A 73 14.52 3.24 13.13
C ALA A 73 14.50 1.91 12.38
N ARG A 74 15.29 0.93 12.81
CA ARG A 74 15.29 -0.41 12.23
C ARG A 74 13.99 -1.15 12.54
N LEU A 75 13.54 -1.12 13.79
CA LEU A 75 12.29 -1.75 14.20
C LEU A 75 11.10 -1.21 13.42
N ILE A 76 10.94 0.12 13.32
CA ILE A 76 9.81 0.69 12.58
C ILE A 76 9.85 0.35 11.08
N LEU A 77 11.06 0.28 10.50
CA LEU A 77 11.23 -0.09 9.10
C LEU A 77 10.87 -1.56 8.85
N ASP A 78 11.28 -2.45 9.75
CA ASP A 78 10.94 -3.88 9.65
C ASP A 78 9.42 -4.07 9.79
N LEU A 79 8.75 -3.35 10.70
CA LEU A 79 7.27 -3.36 10.80
C LEU A 79 6.58 -2.85 9.54
N ALA A 80 7.10 -1.79 8.93
CA ALA A 80 6.58 -1.29 7.67
C ALA A 80 6.76 -2.30 6.52
N HIS A 81 7.88 -3.05 6.52
CA HIS A 81 8.13 -4.11 5.53
C HIS A 81 7.26 -5.34 5.70
N ASP A 82 7.02 -5.76 6.94
CA ASP A 82 6.20 -6.93 7.25
C ASP A 82 4.73 -6.71 6.86
N THR A 83 4.27 -5.47 7.02
CA THR A 83 2.90 -5.08 6.68
C THR A 83 2.72 -4.68 5.21
N ILE A 84 3.74 -4.07 4.60
CA ILE A 84 3.71 -3.60 3.20
C ILE A 84 4.96 -4.13 2.48
N PRO A 85 4.93 -5.41 2.03
CA PRO A 85 6.10 -6.05 1.44
C PRO A 85 6.65 -5.27 0.23
N SER A 86 7.89 -4.81 0.38
CA SER A 86 8.60 -3.96 -0.59
C SER A 86 10.03 -4.48 -0.80
N ASP A 87 10.67 -4.13 -1.92
CA ASP A 87 12.02 -4.60 -2.24
C ASP A 87 13.10 -3.91 -1.38
N ALA A 88 12.86 -2.65 -1.02
CA ALA A 88 13.74 -1.84 -0.19
C ALA A 88 12.91 -0.83 0.61
N GLY A 89 13.52 -0.22 1.61
CA GLY A 89 12.93 0.87 2.36
C GLY A 89 13.97 1.60 3.21
N ALA A 90 13.56 2.72 3.77
CA ALA A 90 14.41 3.59 4.56
C ALA A 90 13.60 4.36 5.61
N VAL A 91 14.29 4.67 6.71
CA VAL A 91 13.82 5.62 7.71
C VAL A 91 14.80 6.77 7.76
N PHE A 92 14.27 7.98 7.75
CA PHE A 92 14.99 9.23 7.68
C PHE A 92 14.80 10.04 8.95
N ILE A 93 15.82 10.80 9.31
CA ILE A 93 15.75 11.80 10.37
C ILE A 93 16.02 13.17 9.77
N SER A 94 15.21 14.13 10.20
CA SER A 94 15.30 15.52 9.81
C SER A 94 16.40 16.22 10.60
N ASP A 95 17.36 16.81 9.89
CA ASP A 95 18.35 17.74 10.42
C ASP A 95 17.88 19.16 10.07
N ILE A 96 17.28 19.82 11.07
CA ILE A 96 16.61 21.12 10.87
C ILE A 96 17.65 22.21 10.61
N ASN A 97 18.85 22.10 11.18
CA ASN A 97 19.90 23.09 11.00
C ASN A 97 20.47 23.05 9.57
N ARG A 98 20.56 21.87 8.96
CA ARG A 98 21.02 21.69 7.57
C ARG A 98 19.91 21.73 6.53
N MET A 99 18.65 21.66 6.95
CA MET A 99 17.50 21.54 6.06
C MET A 99 17.60 20.32 5.14
N ASP A 100 18.04 19.19 5.69
CA ASP A 100 18.16 17.92 4.98
C ASP A 100 17.70 16.72 5.82
N LEU A 101 17.61 15.57 5.16
CA LEU A 101 17.27 14.28 5.74
C LEU A 101 18.49 13.36 5.62
N PHE A 102 18.79 12.62 6.69
CA PHE A 102 19.77 11.54 6.65
C PHE A 102 19.12 10.19 6.96
N PHE A 103 19.69 9.13 6.42
CA PHE A 103 19.18 7.77 6.60
C PHE A 103 19.57 7.25 8.00
N ALA A 104 18.57 6.96 8.83
CA ALA A 104 18.75 6.31 10.13
C ALA A 104 18.61 4.78 10.06
N ALA A 105 17.87 4.26 9.08
CA ALA A 105 17.85 2.82 8.79
C ALA A 105 17.54 2.60 7.32
N ALA A 106 17.98 1.46 6.78
CA ALA A 106 17.68 1.04 5.42
C ALA A 106 17.56 -0.49 5.31
N THR A 107 16.75 -0.95 4.37
CA THR A 107 16.57 -2.35 3.98
C THR A 107 16.68 -2.53 2.47
N GLY A 108 16.99 -3.75 2.04
CA GLY A 108 17.10 -4.10 0.63
C GLY A 108 18.53 -4.12 0.09
N PRO A 109 18.71 -4.32 -1.24
CA PRO A 109 20.00 -4.67 -1.84
C PRO A 109 21.13 -3.64 -1.70
N LYS A 110 20.80 -2.40 -1.35
CA LYS A 110 21.74 -1.26 -1.25
C LYS A 110 21.69 -0.57 0.11
N ALA A 111 21.19 -1.26 1.13
CA ALA A 111 21.00 -0.70 2.47
C ALA A 111 22.27 -0.07 3.05
N GLU A 112 23.42 -0.76 2.99
CA GLU A 112 24.67 -0.23 3.56
C GLU A 112 25.23 0.99 2.80
N ASP A 113 25.01 1.04 1.49
CA ASP A 113 25.53 2.11 0.65
C ASP A 113 24.67 3.37 0.72
N VAL A 114 23.35 3.22 0.84
CA VAL A 114 22.43 4.36 0.89
C VAL A 114 22.57 5.18 2.17
N LEU A 115 23.02 4.55 3.28
CA LEU A 115 23.25 5.23 4.57
C LEU A 115 24.25 6.41 4.50
N LYS A 116 25.08 6.47 3.45
CA LYS A 116 26.07 7.54 3.24
C LYS A 116 25.49 8.79 2.61
N PHE A 117 24.24 8.75 2.14
CA PHE A 117 23.60 9.84 1.43
C PHE A 117 22.80 10.75 2.37
N ARG A 118 22.52 11.96 1.88
CA ARG A 118 21.54 12.87 2.47
C ARG A 118 20.62 13.38 1.37
N VAL A 119 19.39 13.72 1.75
CA VAL A 119 18.37 14.26 0.84
C VAL A 119 17.97 15.65 1.32
N PRO A 120 18.26 16.72 0.57
CA PRO A 120 17.77 18.05 0.90
C PRO A 120 16.23 18.10 1.00
N MET A 121 15.72 18.91 1.93
CA MET A 121 14.29 19.19 2.01
C MET A 121 13.78 19.74 0.67
N GLY A 122 12.60 19.28 0.24
CA GLY A 122 12.00 19.60 -1.05
C GLY A 122 12.54 18.82 -2.25
N GLN A 123 13.62 18.05 -2.10
CA GLN A 123 14.22 17.29 -3.19
C GLN A 123 13.79 15.82 -3.17
N GLY A 124 13.41 15.28 -4.34
CA GLY A 124 12.95 13.90 -4.41
C GLY A 124 11.54 13.73 -3.82
N ILE A 125 11.05 12.49 -3.81
CA ILE A 125 9.75 12.17 -3.22
C ILE A 125 9.78 12.36 -1.71
N VAL A 126 10.79 11.81 -1.02
CA VAL A 126 10.93 11.95 0.43
C VAL A 126 11.14 13.41 0.87
N GLY A 127 12.02 14.16 0.20
CA GLY A 127 12.26 15.57 0.58
C GLY A 127 11.03 16.45 0.36
N PHE A 128 10.28 16.24 -0.73
CA PHE A 128 9.01 16.93 -0.95
C PHE A 128 7.97 16.54 0.11
N ALA A 129 7.79 15.25 0.37
CA ALA A 129 6.84 14.76 1.37
C ALA A 129 7.14 15.36 2.76
N SER A 130 8.41 15.37 3.16
CA SER A 130 8.87 15.95 4.43
C SER A 130 8.77 17.47 4.47
N GLN A 131 8.93 18.18 3.36
CA GLN A 131 8.73 19.63 3.35
C GLN A 131 7.26 20.02 3.48
N GLU A 132 6.39 19.35 2.74
CA GLU A 132 4.96 19.68 2.68
C GLU A 132 4.15 19.01 3.81
N GLY A 133 4.74 18.06 4.53
CA GLY A 133 4.06 17.29 5.58
C GLY A 133 2.96 16.39 5.04
N VAL A 134 3.10 15.90 3.81
CA VAL A 134 2.11 15.07 3.12
C VAL A 134 2.69 13.76 2.65
N SER A 135 1.92 12.68 2.84
CA SER A 135 2.31 11.35 2.39
C SER A 135 2.04 11.16 0.90
N LEU A 136 2.92 10.42 0.23
CA LEU A 136 2.88 10.21 -1.21
C LEU A 136 2.95 8.73 -1.55
N ALA A 137 2.02 8.27 -2.38
CA ALA A 137 2.06 6.97 -3.04
C ALA A 137 2.27 7.18 -4.54
N VAL A 138 3.46 6.85 -5.03
CA VAL A 138 3.88 7.02 -6.42
C VAL A 138 4.05 5.64 -7.05
N SER A 139 3.14 5.28 -7.95
CA SER A 139 3.16 3.97 -8.61
C SER A 139 4.20 3.83 -9.72
N ASP A 140 4.61 4.95 -10.32
CA ASP A 140 5.65 5.01 -11.35
C ASP A 140 6.45 6.31 -11.19
N VAL A 141 7.62 6.21 -10.57
CA VAL A 141 8.46 7.38 -10.27
C VAL A 141 9.00 8.06 -11.52
N HIS A 142 9.12 7.36 -12.64
CA HIS A 142 9.61 7.95 -13.89
C HIS A 142 8.60 8.91 -14.54
N LYS A 143 7.33 8.84 -14.11
CA LYS A 143 6.27 9.77 -14.51
C LYS A 143 6.07 10.91 -13.51
N ASP A 144 6.75 10.88 -12.38
CA ASP A 144 6.64 11.92 -11.35
C ASP A 144 7.78 12.94 -11.48
N PRO A 145 7.49 14.23 -11.75
CA PRO A 145 8.52 15.25 -11.92
C PRO A 145 9.35 15.51 -10.66
N ARG A 146 8.87 15.07 -9.49
CA ARG A 146 9.59 15.22 -8.21
C ARG A 146 10.62 14.12 -8.00
N PHE A 147 10.63 13.06 -8.81
CA PHE A 147 11.57 11.96 -8.64
C PHE A 147 13.02 12.40 -8.87
N TYR A 148 13.85 12.19 -7.86
CA TYR A 148 15.27 12.53 -7.88
C TYR A 148 16.12 11.27 -8.07
N ALA A 149 16.43 10.96 -9.34
CA ALA A 149 17.09 9.71 -9.72
C ALA A 149 18.59 9.60 -9.33
N ASN A 150 19.19 10.62 -8.72
CA ASN A 150 20.63 10.64 -8.44
C ASN A 150 21.06 9.52 -7.49
N ILE A 151 20.29 9.26 -6.43
CA ILE A 151 20.60 8.16 -5.49
C ILE A 151 20.44 6.81 -6.18
N SER A 152 19.32 6.58 -6.87
CA SER A 152 19.07 5.36 -7.66
C SER A 152 20.18 5.09 -8.68
N THR A 153 20.63 6.14 -9.38
CA THR A 153 21.70 6.07 -10.39
C THR A 153 23.06 5.79 -9.76
N ALA A 154 23.40 6.48 -8.67
CA ALA A 154 24.67 6.30 -7.97
C ALA A 154 24.81 4.88 -7.38
N LEU A 155 23.70 4.30 -6.91
CA LEU A 155 23.67 2.96 -6.32
C LEU A 155 23.48 1.84 -7.35
N GLY A 156 23.11 2.18 -8.60
CA GLY A 156 22.71 1.21 -9.62
C GLY A 156 21.48 0.41 -9.20
N TYR A 157 20.52 1.06 -8.53
CA TYR A 157 19.28 0.46 -8.06
C TYR A 157 18.09 1.11 -8.76
N GLU A 158 17.26 0.31 -9.42
CA GLU A 158 16.10 0.80 -10.15
C GLU A 158 14.92 1.02 -9.20
N THR A 159 14.58 2.29 -8.99
CA THR A 159 13.38 2.71 -8.25
C THR A 159 12.23 2.84 -9.24
N ARG A 160 11.13 2.12 -9.01
CA ARG A 160 9.93 2.06 -9.85
C ARG A 160 8.72 2.66 -9.14
N SER A 161 8.52 2.32 -7.86
CA SER A 161 7.44 2.87 -7.04
C SER A 161 7.93 3.26 -5.66
N ILE A 162 7.30 4.26 -5.07
CA ILE A 162 7.61 4.79 -3.74
C ILE A 162 6.32 5.01 -2.95
N LEU A 163 6.31 4.57 -1.69
CA LEU A 163 5.38 5.06 -0.67
C LEU A 163 6.18 5.78 0.40
N CYS A 164 5.86 7.04 0.66
CA CYS A 164 6.57 7.87 1.63
C CYS A 164 5.57 8.50 2.61
N ALA A 165 5.87 8.42 3.91
CA ALA A 165 5.10 9.06 4.98
C ALA A 165 6.04 9.89 5.88
N PRO A 166 5.81 11.20 6.03
CA PRO A 166 6.56 12.02 6.98
C PRO A 166 6.26 11.61 8.43
N ALA A 167 7.30 11.52 9.25
CA ALA A 167 7.17 11.33 10.69
C ALA A 167 6.96 12.72 11.32
N GLN A 168 5.70 13.05 11.63
CA GLN A 168 5.30 14.38 12.06
C GLN A 168 4.28 14.42 13.19
N VAL A 169 4.39 15.45 14.02
CA VAL A 169 3.46 15.77 15.12
C VAL A 169 3.20 17.26 15.11
N GLU A 170 1.93 17.65 15.24
CA GLU A 170 1.50 19.06 15.26
C GLU A 170 2.06 19.92 14.10
N GLY A 171 2.23 19.31 12.92
CA GLY A 171 2.72 19.98 11.71
C GLY A 171 4.25 20.14 11.65
N ARG A 172 5.00 19.61 12.61
CA ARG A 172 6.47 19.57 12.58
C ARG A 172 6.95 18.18 12.14
N VAL A 173 7.83 18.16 11.14
CA VAL A 173 8.43 16.95 10.60
C VAL A 173 9.77 16.66 11.27
N PHE A 174 9.87 15.47 11.87
CA PHE A 174 11.06 14.96 12.57
C PHE A 174 11.82 13.92 11.74
N GLY A 175 11.18 13.37 10.70
CA GLY A 175 11.75 12.34 9.84
C GLY A 175 10.79 11.89 8.76
N ALA A 176 11.04 10.72 8.17
CA ALA A 176 10.13 10.08 7.23
C ALA A 176 10.37 8.56 7.18
N ILE A 177 9.37 7.81 6.73
CA ILE A 177 9.48 6.40 6.38
C ILE A 177 9.18 6.27 4.89
N GLU A 178 10.05 5.56 4.15
CA GLU A 178 9.91 5.31 2.72
C GLU A 178 9.99 3.81 2.42
N LEU A 179 9.07 3.32 1.60
CA LEU A 179 9.06 1.97 1.05
C LEU A 179 9.18 2.04 -0.47
N ILE A 180 10.05 1.22 -1.03
CA ILE A 180 10.45 1.28 -2.42
C ILE A 180 10.15 -0.05 -3.11
N ASN A 181 9.52 0.03 -4.28
CA ASN A 181 9.17 -1.10 -5.12
C ASN A 181 8.33 -2.15 -4.39
N LYS A 182 7.02 -1.89 -4.31
CA LYS A 182 6.06 -2.86 -3.75
C LYS A 182 6.21 -4.23 -4.44
N LYS A 183 6.36 -5.30 -3.67
CA LYS A 183 6.65 -6.65 -4.20
C LYS A 183 5.55 -7.21 -5.10
N SER A 184 4.29 -6.84 -4.86
CA SER A 184 3.17 -7.26 -5.71
C SER A 184 3.22 -6.63 -7.12
N GLY A 185 4.00 -5.57 -7.32
CA GLY A 185 4.01 -4.76 -8.54
C GLY A 185 2.75 -3.91 -8.74
N SER A 186 1.78 -3.96 -7.81
CA SER A 186 0.58 -3.13 -7.84
C SER A 186 0.83 -1.75 -7.22
N SER A 187 -0.13 -0.83 -7.39
CA SER A 187 -0.09 0.46 -6.68
C SER A 187 -0.29 0.26 -5.17
N PHE A 188 0.23 1.20 -4.39
CA PHE A 188 -0.09 1.27 -2.97
C PHE A 188 -1.54 1.67 -2.78
N THR A 189 -2.23 1.01 -1.86
CA THR A 189 -3.63 1.25 -1.53
C THR A 189 -3.76 2.35 -0.47
N SER A 190 -4.94 2.97 -0.35
CA SER A 190 -5.19 3.93 0.73
C SER A 190 -5.01 3.32 2.12
N HIS A 191 -5.26 2.02 2.28
CA HIS A 191 -5.04 1.32 3.54
C HIS A 191 -3.55 1.24 3.89
N GLU A 192 -2.69 0.89 2.93
CA GLU A 192 -1.23 0.86 3.10
C GLU A 192 -0.66 2.26 3.37
N VAL A 193 -1.21 3.29 2.70
CA VAL A 193 -0.86 4.70 3.00
C VAL A 193 -1.19 5.04 4.46
N ASN A 194 -2.40 4.71 4.92
CA ASN A 194 -2.82 4.98 6.29
C ASN A 194 -1.98 4.22 7.32
N LEU A 195 -1.59 2.98 7.01
CA LEU A 195 -0.74 2.18 7.88
C LEU A 195 0.66 2.78 8.00
N LEU A 196 1.28 3.17 6.88
CA LEU A 196 2.59 3.82 6.94
C LEU A 196 2.53 5.18 7.66
N ASN A 197 1.43 5.92 7.50
CA ASN A 197 1.21 7.17 8.24
C ASN A 197 1.13 6.94 9.75
N TYR A 198 0.45 5.89 10.17
CA TYR A 198 0.38 5.52 11.58
C TYR A 198 1.77 5.19 12.13
N LEU A 199 2.54 4.33 11.44
CA LEU A 199 3.91 3.99 11.85
C LEU A 199 4.82 5.23 11.90
N ALA A 200 4.69 6.14 10.92
CA ALA A 200 5.45 7.38 10.90
C ALA A 200 5.08 8.31 12.05
N HIS A 201 3.81 8.34 12.46
CA HIS A 201 3.35 9.10 13.61
C HIS A 201 3.91 8.54 14.93
N GLU A 202 3.82 7.23 15.17
CA GLU A 202 4.40 6.58 16.35
C GLU A 202 5.91 6.79 16.44
N PHE A 203 6.61 6.74 15.29
CA PHE A 203 8.02 7.04 15.24
C PHE A 203 8.31 8.51 15.60
N ALA A 204 7.49 9.45 15.13
CA ALA A 204 7.64 10.86 15.50
C ALA A 204 7.44 11.09 17.01
N ASP A 205 6.42 10.46 17.61
CA ASP A 205 6.19 10.50 19.06
C ASP A 205 7.39 9.93 19.84
N TYR A 206 7.95 8.81 19.38
CA TYR A 206 9.18 8.24 19.95
C TYR A 206 10.34 9.25 19.92
N LEU A 207 10.60 9.89 18.77
CA LEU A 207 11.70 10.85 18.62
C LEU A 207 11.53 12.04 19.58
N ILE A 208 10.30 12.53 19.75
CA ILE A 208 9.97 13.63 20.66
C ILE A 208 10.21 13.21 22.11
N ASN A 209 9.68 12.05 22.50
CA ASN A 209 9.72 11.58 23.88
C ASN A 209 11.13 11.20 24.35
N THR A 210 11.99 10.75 23.44
CA THR A 210 13.39 10.37 23.74
C THR A 210 14.39 11.49 23.50
N GLY A 211 13.98 12.60 22.90
CA GLY A 211 14.87 13.71 22.54
C GLY A 211 15.85 13.39 21.40
N GLN A 212 15.64 12.30 20.66
CA GLN A 212 16.49 11.86 19.56
C GLN A 212 16.15 12.56 18.24
N THR A 213 15.88 13.86 18.28
CA THR A 213 15.63 14.67 17.08
C THR A 213 16.95 15.05 16.43
N GLY A 214 17.03 15.09 15.09
CA GLY A 214 18.24 15.51 14.40
C GLY A 214 18.64 16.94 14.80
N GLU A 215 19.84 17.08 15.34
CA GLU A 215 20.50 18.37 15.60
C GLU A 215 21.07 18.97 14.32
#